data_AF-T0LC02-F1
#
_entry.id   AF-T0LC02-F1
#
_cell.length_a   1.000
_cell.length_b   1.000
_cell.length_c   1.000
_cell.angle_alpha   90.00
_cell.angle_beta   90.00
_cell.angle_gamma   90.00
#
_symmetry.space_group_name_H-M   'P 1'
#
loop_
_entity.id
_entity.type
_entity.pdbx_description
1 polymer ?
#
loop_
_entity_poly.entity_id
_entity_poly.type
_entity_poly.pdbx_seq_one_letter_code
_entity_poly.pdbx_strand_id
1 'polypeptide(L)' 'KKLIHFFDDIGYEHPPYSHCPSSPSRLVDCECRPKDSVDFMEISCLKQWLSDVLEST' A
#
# COMPACT_ATOMS: atom_id res chain seq x y z
N LYS A 1 3.94 15.86 -5.88
CA LYS A 1 3.57 14.75 -4.96
C LYS A 1 4.03 14.92 -3.51
N LYS A 2 5.00 15.79 -3.20
CA LYS A 2 5.58 15.95 -1.84
C LYS A 2 4.61 16.30 -0.69
N LEU A 3 3.37 16.70 -0.97
CA LEU A 3 2.33 16.99 0.02
C LEU A 3 1.28 15.87 0.17
N ILE A 4 1.40 14.79 -0.60
CA ILE A 4 0.53 13.63 -0.54
C ILE A 4 1.37 12.48 0.02
N HIS A 5 0.83 11.78 1.01
CA HIS A 5 1.51 10.70 1.71
C HIS A 5 0.74 9.39 1.48
N PHE A 6 1.45 8.34 1.10
CA PHE A 6 0.92 6.98 1.08
C PHE A 6 1.30 6.32 2.40
N PHE A 7 0.29 5.99 3.21
CA PHE A 7 0.45 5.33 4.50
C PHE A 7 0.65 3.83 4.28
N ASP A 8 1.90 3.41 4.14
CA ASP A 8 2.30 2.02 3.88
C ASP A 8 2.39 1.15 5.16
N ASP A 9 1.91 1.69 6.27
CA ASP A 9 1.95 1.12 7.61
C ASP A 9 0.56 0.96 8.27
N ILE A 10 -0.51 1.47 7.66
CA ILE A 10 -1.88 1.38 8.18
C ILE A 10 -2.64 0.29 7.44
N GLY A 11 -2.95 -0.84 8.07
CA GLY A 11 -3.91 -1.79 7.51
C GLY A 11 -5.31 -1.17 7.36
N TYR A 12 -5.92 -1.26 6.17
CA TYR A 12 -7.24 -0.68 5.90
C TYR A 12 -8.07 -1.58 4.98
N GLU A 13 -9.37 -1.66 5.24
CA GLU A 13 -10.30 -2.40 4.39
C GLU A 13 -11.51 -1.54 4.03
N HIS A 14 -11.84 -1.55 2.74
CA HIS A 14 -13.13 -1.14 2.23
C HIS A 14 -13.53 -2.12 1.13
N PRO A 15 -14.57 -2.96 1.33
CA PRO A 15 -14.95 -3.98 0.36
C PRO A 15 -15.10 -3.41 -1.07
N PRO A 16 -14.55 -4.09 -2.09
CA PRO A 16 -13.91 -5.41 -2.07
C PRO A 16 -12.38 -5.38 -1.86
N TYR A 17 -11.79 -4.26 -1.45
CA TYR A 17 -10.34 -4.05 -1.44
C TYR A 17 -9.77 -3.87 -0.03
N SER A 18 -8.53 -4.32 0.14
CA SER A 18 -7.76 -4.11 1.36
C SER A 18 -6.36 -3.60 1.03
N HIS A 19 -5.86 -2.70 1.87
CA HIS A 19 -4.45 -2.37 1.97
C HIS A 19 -3.89 -3.10 3.19
N CYS A 20 -2.78 -3.82 3.00
CA CYS A 20 -2.10 -4.52 4.09
C CYS A 20 -0.59 -4.23 4.01
N PRO A 21 0.06 -3.75 5.09
CA PRO A 21 1.49 -3.45 5.10
C PRO A 21 2.33 -4.66 4.65
N SER A 22 3.38 -4.43 3.85
CA SER A 22 4.22 -5.51 3.31
C SER A 22 5.51 -5.74 4.11
N SER A 23 5.95 -4.76 4.90
CA SER A 23 7.17 -4.88 5.72
C SER A 23 6.93 -5.81 6.91
N PRO A 24 7.80 -6.82 7.14
CA PRO A 24 7.71 -7.70 8.30
C PRO A 24 7.63 -6.97 9.65
N SER A 25 8.33 -5.83 9.78
CA SER A 25 8.35 -5.05 11.02
C SER A 25 7.02 -4.34 11.31
N ARG A 26 6.17 -4.15 10.29
CA ARG A 26 4.87 -3.47 10.41
C ARG A 26 3.70 -4.44 10.49
N LEU A 27 3.96 -5.72 10.24
CA LEU A 27 2.97 -6.79 10.30
C LEU A 27 2.74 -7.35 11.70
N VAL A 28 3.54 -6.93 12.70
CA VAL A 28 3.54 -7.51 14.05
C VAL A 28 2.15 -7.45 14.71
N ASP A 29 1.42 -6.36 14.50
CA ASP A 29 0.10 -6.11 15.09
C ASP A 29 -1.03 -6.06 14.03
N CYS A 30 -0.82 -6.66 12.86
CA CYS A 30 -1.80 -6.67 11.76
C CYS A 30 -2.54 -8.02 11.67
N GLU A 31 -3.85 -7.98 11.45
CA GLU A 31 -4.69 -9.18 11.22
C GLU A 31 -4.78 -9.57 9.74
N CYS A 32 -4.48 -8.64 8.83
CA CYS A 32 -4.54 -8.84 7.38
C CYS A 32 -3.35 -9.67 6.86
N ARG A 33 -3.47 -10.18 5.63
CA ARG A 33 -2.36 -10.86 4.93
C ARG A 33 -1.88 -9.99 3.77
N PRO A 34 -0.57 -9.69 3.66
CA PRO A 34 -0.03 -8.86 2.59
C PRO A 34 -0.43 -9.31 1.18
N LYS A 35 -0.53 -10.63 0.98
CA LYS A 35 -0.91 -11.24 -0.30
C LYS A 35 -2.34 -10.93 -0.76
N ASP A 36 -3.22 -10.56 0.17
CA ASP A 36 -4.62 -10.24 -0.14
C ASP A 36 -4.80 -8.72 -0.40
N SER A 37 -3.72 -7.94 -0.28
CA SER A 37 -3.76 -6.51 -0.52
C SER A 37 -3.91 -6.18 -2.00
N VAL A 38 -4.73 -5.17 -2.30
CA VAL A 38 -4.95 -4.66 -3.66
C VAL A 38 -3.72 -3.95 -4.22
N ASP A 39 -2.83 -3.47 -3.36
CA ASP A 39 -1.67 -2.64 -3.67
C ASP A 39 -0.93 -3.02 -4.96
N PHE A 40 -0.64 -4.31 -5.14
CA PHE A 40 0.14 -4.81 -6.28
C PHE A 40 -0.68 -5.54 -7.35
N MET A 41 -2.00 -5.55 -7.23
CA MET A 41 -2.90 -6.04 -8.28
C MET A 41 -2.91 -5.08 -9.47
N GLU A 42 -3.19 -5.58 -10.68
CA GLU A 42 -3.21 -4.76 -11.91
C GLU A 42 -4.26 -3.63 -11.89
N ILE A 43 -5.29 -3.77 -11.05
CA ILE A 43 -6.32 -2.75 -10.85
C ILE A 43 -5.88 -1.58 -9.95
N SER A 44 -4.76 -1.72 -9.24
CA SER A 44 -4.25 -0.69 -8.34
C SER A 44 -3.36 0.30 -9.07
N CYS A 45 -3.47 1.58 -8.70
CA CYS A 45 -2.61 2.65 -9.21
C CYS A 45 -1.32 2.84 -8.41
N LEU A 46 -1.01 1.96 -7.44
CA LEU A 46 0.15 2.12 -6.58
C LEU A 46 1.47 2.09 -7.38
N LYS A 47 1.56 1.24 -8.43
CA LYS A 47 2.75 1.17 -9.29
C LYS A 47 3.07 2.52 -9.94
N GLN A 48 2.05 3.18 -10.48
CA GLN A 48 2.14 4.51 -11.08
C GLN A 48 2.48 5.56 -10.02
N TRP A 49 1.85 5.48 -8.84
CA TRP A 49 2.17 6.36 -7.73
C TRP A 49 3.65 6.31 -7.37
N LEU A 50 4.22 5.10 -7.19
CA LEU A 50 5.62 4.89 -6.86
C LEU A 50 6.56 5.36 -7.97
N SER A 51 6.26 5.09 -9.25
CA SER A 51 7.04 5.57 -10.39
C SER A 51 7.21 7.08 -10.37
N ASP A 52 6.09 7.80 -10.24
CA ASP A 52 6.09 9.25 -10.24
C ASP A 52 6.78 9.85 -9.00
N VAL A 53 6.71 9.15 -7.85
CA VAL A 53 7.42 9.59 -6.64
C VAL A 53 8.94 9.44 -6.82
N LEU A 54 9.39 8.34 -7.41
CA LEU A 54 10.81 8.07 -7.69
C LEU A 54 11.39 9.05 -8.72
N GLU A 55 10.63 9.41 -9.75
CA GLU A 55 11.04 10.41 -10.75
C GLU A 55 11.02 11.85 -10.21
N SER A 56 10.33 12.09 -9.09
CA SER A 56 10.24 13.41 -8.44
C SER A 56 11.33 13.67 -7.39
N THR A 57 12.25 12.72 -7.20
CA THR A 57 13.40 12.79 -6.28
C THR A 57 14.65 13.20 -7.04
#